data_AF-A0AAD1H6M7-F1
#
_entry.id   AF-A0AAD1H6M7-F1
#
_cell.length_a   1.000
_cell.length_b   1.000
_cell.length_c   1.000
_cell.angle_alpha   90.00
_cell.angle_beta   90.00
_cell.angle_gamma   90.00
#
_symmetry.space_group_name_H-M   'P 1'
#
loop_
_entity.id
_entity.type
_entity.pdbx_description
1 polymer ?
#
loop_
_entity_poly.entity_id
_entity_poly.type
_entity_poly.pdbx_seq_one_letter_code
_entity_poly.pdbx_strand_id
1 'polypeptide(L)'
;MNRAVALRIAACGIMGLGAGLLIAALLLSTYTHSKISKIPLNLDMTLVSDGTGTAFDPASLNHEKFVVDRDVPLVQQEQISVEAPSNADVVTLQVGSTLRRTDKQKDDGLLLALVDTVTVNRQTAEAVSSESNPGGAVQKPRAIEDDQPPTNIALPHDGLTYRFPFDTEKRTYPVFDPIAQKAFDANYDGEEDVNGLTTYRFSQNIGYDAEGKLVEPVKYSSLFDDDADAEVTATAAMWGVPGEPEERITMARYYAAQRTFWVDPVSGTIVKREDHGYHYYAREPLKPEVTFVDFKVAFTEETVESQVASARDERDRVGLWGRILPISFTALGLVSLVGGALLGSFALRAESTLIDPGLDEADHSFFDTQGMKVPGAEAKTEKLPAQKPTDLPPDRPV
;
A
#
# COMPACT_ATOMS: atom_id res chain seq x y z
N MET A 1 17.20 -21.24 -51.52
CA MET A 1 17.07 -21.93 -50.22
C MET A 1 16.19 -23.16 -50.40
N ASN A 2 16.60 -24.33 -49.90
CA ASN A 2 15.82 -25.56 -50.04
C ASN A 2 14.62 -25.57 -49.07
N ARG A 3 13.47 -26.15 -49.47
CA ARG A 3 12.23 -26.10 -48.67
C ARG A 3 12.36 -26.79 -47.31
N ALA A 4 13.08 -27.92 -47.24
CA ALA A 4 13.35 -28.62 -45.98
C ALA A 4 14.18 -27.78 -44.99
N VAL A 5 15.18 -27.04 -45.49
CA VAL A 5 16.01 -26.12 -44.68
C VAL A 5 15.17 -24.96 -44.13
N ALA A 6 14.29 -24.37 -44.96
CA ALA A 6 13.38 -23.33 -44.51
C ALA A 6 12.41 -23.82 -43.42
N LEU A 7 11.86 -25.03 -43.58
CA LEU A 7 11.01 -25.68 -42.56
C LEU A 7 11.76 -25.94 -41.25
N ARG A 8 13.03 -26.34 -41.29
CA ARG A 8 13.85 -26.53 -40.08
C ARG A 8 14.13 -25.22 -39.36
N ILE A 9 14.47 -24.15 -40.07
CA ILE A 9 14.69 -22.83 -39.48
C ILE A 9 13.39 -22.31 -38.83
N ALA A 10 12.24 -22.49 -39.50
CA ALA A 10 10.94 -22.14 -38.94
C ALA A 10 10.59 -22.96 -37.68
N ALA A 11 10.80 -24.29 -37.72
CA ALA A 11 10.56 -25.17 -36.57
C ALA A 11 11.43 -24.78 -35.35
N CYS A 12 12.72 -24.51 -35.55
CA CYS A 12 13.61 -24.05 -34.49
C CYS A 12 13.22 -22.67 -33.95
N GLY A 13 12.81 -21.72 -34.80
CA GLY A 13 12.32 -20.41 -34.39
C GLY A 13 11.05 -20.50 -33.54
N ILE A 14 10.09 -21.34 -33.95
CA ILE A 14 8.83 -21.57 -33.22
C ILE A 14 9.09 -22.27 -31.88
N MET A 15 9.98 -23.26 -31.82
CA MET A 15 10.38 -23.88 -30.54
C MET A 15 11.12 -22.91 -29.62
N GLY A 16 12.00 -22.06 -30.16
CA GLY A 16 12.69 -21.01 -29.40
C GLY A 16 11.73 -19.98 -28.79
N LEU A 17 10.73 -19.54 -29.58
CA LEU A 17 9.63 -18.70 -29.09
C LEU A 17 8.82 -19.41 -27.99
N GLY A 18 8.51 -20.70 -28.18
CA GLY A 18 7.78 -21.49 -27.20
C GLY A 18 8.49 -21.60 -25.85
N ALA A 19 9.80 -21.88 -25.87
CA ALA A 19 10.64 -21.89 -24.67
C ALA A 19 10.74 -20.50 -24.03
N GLY A 20 10.91 -19.43 -24.82
CA GLY A 20 10.95 -18.06 -24.33
C GLY A 20 9.65 -17.62 -23.64
N LEU A 21 8.50 -17.98 -24.20
CA LEU A 21 7.18 -17.73 -23.59
C LEU A 21 6.99 -18.48 -22.27
N LEU A 22 7.47 -19.72 -22.16
CA LEU A 22 7.40 -20.50 -20.91
C LEU A 22 8.32 -19.92 -19.82
N ILE A 23 9.52 -19.45 -20.18
CA ILE A 23 10.41 -18.74 -19.26
C ILE A 23 9.76 -17.43 -18.80
N ALA A 24 9.16 -16.66 -19.72
CA ALA A 24 8.44 -15.44 -19.38
C ALA A 24 7.23 -15.72 -18.47
N ALA A 25 6.45 -16.77 -18.72
CA ALA A 25 5.33 -17.17 -17.87
C ALA A 25 5.78 -17.53 -16.45
N LEU A 26 6.89 -18.26 -16.30
CA LEU A 26 7.48 -18.63 -15.01
C LEU A 26 7.99 -17.40 -14.24
N LEU A 27 8.66 -16.46 -14.91
CA LEU A 27 9.12 -15.21 -14.30
C LEU A 27 7.94 -14.32 -13.88
N LEU A 28 6.88 -14.26 -14.70
CA LEU A 28 5.66 -13.52 -14.35
C LEU A 28 5.01 -14.10 -13.08
N SER A 29 4.77 -15.42 -13.02
CA SER A 29 4.08 -16.05 -11.89
C SER A 29 4.88 -16.08 -10.59
N THR A 30 6.22 -16.12 -10.66
CA THR A 30 7.07 -16.23 -9.45
C THR A 30 7.63 -14.90 -8.95
N TYR A 31 7.83 -13.90 -9.81
CA TYR A 31 8.50 -12.64 -9.44
C TYR A 31 7.58 -11.42 -9.48
N THR A 32 6.53 -11.41 -10.32
CA THR A 32 5.84 -10.15 -10.64
C THR A 32 4.84 -9.71 -9.56
N HIS A 33 4.24 -10.65 -8.81
CA HIS A 33 3.22 -10.35 -7.79
C HIS A 33 3.70 -9.31 -6.76
N SER A 34 4.80 -9.58 -6.06
CA SER A 34 5.39 -8.65 -5.06
C SER A 34 6.02 -7.37 -5.66
N LYS A 35 5.95 -7.20 -7.00
CA LYS A 35 6.35 -5.97 -7.70
C LYS A 35 5.17 -5.16 -8.21
N ILE A 36 3.97 -5.76 -8.34
CA ILE A 36 2.73 -5.08 -8.76
C ILE A 36 1.77 -4.82 -7.59
N SER A 37 1.71 -5.71 -6.61
CA SER A 37 0.96 -5.57 -5.37
C SER A 37 1.70 -4.61 -4.44
N LYS A 38 1.71 -3.33 -4.83
CA LYS A 38 2.39 -2.24 -4.16
C LYS A 38 1.57 -0.95 -4.27
N ILE A 39 1.40 -0.23 -3.16
CA ILE A 39 0.74 1.09 -3.12
C ILE A 39 1.32 2.00 -4.23
N PRO A 40 0.49 2.66 -5.07
CA PRO A 40 0.97 3.54 -6.13
C PRO A 40 1.85 4.71 -5.65
N LEU A 41 2.64 5.29 -6.55
CA LEU A 41 3.45 6.50 -6.30
C LEU A 41 2.79 7.78 -6.85
N ASN A 42 1.51 7.69 -7.16
CA ASN A 42 0.73 8.70 -7.87
C ASN A 42 -0.71 8.74 -7.33
N LEU A 43 -0.88 8.45 -6.03
CA LEU A 43 -2.16 8.67 -5.36
C LEU A 43 -2.35 10.18 -5.21
N ASP A 44 -3.46 10.66 -5.77
CA ASP A 44 -4.01 11.99 -5.56
C ASP A 44 -5.53 11.80 -5.59
N MET A 45 -6.18 11.91 -4.43
CA MET A 45 -7.60 11.61 -4.26
C MET A 45 -8.24 12.49 -3.20
N THR A 46 -9.49 12.88 -3.46
CA THR A 46 -10.38 13.51 -2.48
C THR A 46 -11.40 12.48 -2.02
N LEU A 47 -11.45 12.22 -0.72
CA LEU A 47 -12.48 11.38 -0.09
C LEU A 47 -13.46 12.31 0.64
N VAL A 48 -14.75 12.18 0.34
CA VAL A 48 -15.82 12.98 0.96
C VAL A 48 -16.77 12.07 1.73
N SER A 49 -17.03 12.42 2.99
CA SER A 49 -18.06 11.82 3.83
C SER A 49 -19.09 12.86 4.23
N ASP A 50 -20.37 12.51 4.28
CA ASP A 50 -21.43 13.37 4.78
C ASP A 50 -22.22 12.72 5.93
N GLY A 51 -23.02 13.54 6.64
CA GLY A 51 -23.79 13.09 7.78
C GLY A 51 -24.27 14.24 8.67
N THR A 52 -24.46 13.96 9.95
CA THR A 52 -25.00 14.91 10.93
C THR A 52 -24.33 14.75 12.29
N GLY A 53 -24.41 15.80 13.13
CA GLY A 53 -23.90 15.73 14.49
C GLY A 53 -24.44 16.78 15.44
N THR A 54 -23.89 16.77 16.65
CA THR A 54 -23.95 17.86 17.63
C THR A 54 -22.62 18.60 17.58
N ALA A 55 -22.62 19.92 17.42
CA ALA A 55 -21.40 20.69 17.25
C ALA A 55 -21.43 22.02 18.02
N PHE A 56 -20.31 22.37 18.64
CA PHE A 56 -20.03 23.72 19.11
C PHE A 56 -20.15 24.73 17.97
N ASP A 57 -20.67 25.92 18.27
CA ASP A 57 -20.68 27.06 17.34
C ASP A 57 -19.48 27.99 17.65
N PRO A 58 -18.44 28.06 16.78
CA PRO A 58 -17.25 28.88 17.03
C PRO A 58 -17.57 30.36 17.26
N ALA A 59 -18.66 30.88 16.69
CA ALA A 59 -19.10 32.25 16.91
C ALA A 59 -19.41 32.54 18.40
N SER A 60 -19.83 31.52 19.16
CA SER A 60 -20.19 31.66 20.57
C SER A 60 -19.01 31.89 21.53
N LEU A 61 -17.76 31.78 21.05
CA LEU A 61 -16.57 32.21 21.80
C LEU A 61 -16.60 33.70 22.18
N ASN A 62 -17.37 34.52 21.46
CA ASN A 62 -17.54 35.96 21.71
C ASN A 62 -18.84 36.29 22.46
N HIS A 63 -19.57 35.29 22.96
CA HIS A 63 -20.87 35.46 23.65
C HIS A 63 -20.76 35.16 25.16
N GLU A 64 -21.80 35.51 25.92
CA GLU A 64 -21.90 35.22 27.36
C GLU A 64 -21.90 33.72 27.70
N LYS A 65 -22.24 32.87 26.72
CA LYS A 65 -22.30 31.41 26.85
C LYS A 65 -21.93 30.69 25.55
N PHE A 66 -21.20 29.58 25.70
CA PHE A 66 -20.92 28.61 24.65
C PHE A 66 -22.20 27.94 24.14
N VAL A 67 -22.38 27.95 22.82
CA VAL A 67 -23.52 27.35 22.11
C VAL A 67 -23.08 26.04 21.47
N VAL A 68 -23.91 25.02 21.64
CA VAL A 68 -23.74 23.69 21.04
C VAL A 68 -25.04 23.37 20.32
N ASP A 69 -24.99 23.40 18.99
CA ASP A 69 -26.12 23.08 18.13
C ASP A 69 -26.26 21.57 17.95
N ARG A 70 -27.47 21.10 17.67
CA ARG A 70 -27.79 19.68 17.40
C ARG A 70 -28.33 19.50 16.00
N ASP A 71 -28.21 18.27 15.50
CA ASP A 71 -28.72 17.82 14.20
C ASP A 71 -28.19 18.69 13.04
N VAL A 72 -26.96 19.22 13.19
CA VAL A 72 -26.31 20.07 12.18
C VAL A 72 -25.74 19.21 11.04
N PRO A 73 -25.82 19.67 9.78
CA PRO A 73 -25.29 18.94 8.64
C PRO A 73 -23.77 19.08 8.58
N LEU A 74 -23.08 17.94 8.49
CA LEU A 74 -21.62 17.84 8.54
C LEU A 74 -21.07 17.17 7.29
N VAL A 75 -19.93 17.65 6.82
CA VAL A 75 -19.11 17.03 5.78
C VAL A 75 -17.68 16.89 6.31
N GLN A 76 -17.11 15.70 6.15
CA GLN A 76 -15.68 15.44 6.32
C GLN A 76 -15.04 15.29 4.94
N GLN A 77 -13.88 15.92 4.74
CA GLN A 77 -13.12 15.82 3.50
C GLN A 77 -11.66 15.50 3.82
N GLU A 78 -11.12 14.48 3.14
CA GLU A 78 -9.70 14.09 3.17
C GLU A 78 -9.09 14.23 1.77
N GLN A 79 -8.02 15.00 1.63
CA GLN A 79 -7.16 14.95 0.45
C GLN A 79 -5.93 14.10 0.78
N ILE A 80 -5.63 13.09 -0.05
CA ILE A 80 -4.45 12.23 0.07
C ILE A 80 -3.53 12.47 -1.13
N SER A 81 -2.31 12.94 -0.90
CA SER A 81 -1.24 13.08 -1.93
C SER A 81 -0.03 12.19 -1.64
N VAL A 82 0.79 11.93 -2.66
CA VAL A 82 2.12 11.30 -2.51
C VAL A 82 3.22 12.35 -2.50
N GLU A 83 3.95 12.40 -1.39
CA GLU A 83 5.05 13.34 -1.16
C GLU A 83 6.44 12.66 -1.21
N ALA A 84 7.50 13.47 -1.11
CA ALA A 84 8.85 12.96 -0.90
C ALA A 84 9.12 12.71 0.61
N PRO A 85 9.84 11.63 1.00
CA PRO A 85 10.61 10.70 0.16
C PRO A 85 9.86 9.41 -0.25
N SER A 86 9.37 9.36 -1.50
CA SER A 86 8.74 8.17 -2.09
C SER A 86 9.64 7.45 -3.10
N ASN A 87 9.65 6.11 -3.09
CA ASN A 87 10.55 5.29 -3.92
C ASN A 87 10.00 3.88 -4.23
N ALA A 88 10.87 2.93 -4.62
CA ALA A 88 10.48 1.57 -4.98
C ALA A 88 9.78 0.78 -3.85
N ASP A 89 10.10 1.07 -2.58
CA ASP A 89 9.71 0.23 -1.43
C ASP A 89 8.96 0.99 -0.32
N VAL A 90 9.15 2.31 -0.18
CA VAL A 90 8.32 3.18 0.69
C VAL A 90 7.62 4.28 -0.10
N VAL A 91 6.50 4.77 0.42
CA VAL A 91 5.75 5.93 -0.08
C VAL A 91 5.40 6.83 1.10
N THR A 92 5.61 8.14 0.97
CA THR A 92 5.14 9.13 1.94
C THR A 92 3.78 9.64 1.46
N LEU A 93 2.77 9.49 2.31
CA LEU A 93 1.43 10.03 2.10
C LEU A 93 1.29 11.30 2.94
N GLN A 94 0.76 12.38 2.36
CA GLN A 94 0.28 13.53 3.12
C GLN A 94 -1.25 13.54 3.05
N VAL A 95 -1.90 13.70 4.20
CA VAL A 95 -3.36 13.64 4.33
C VAL A 95 -3.87 14.90 5.03
N GLY A 96 -4.53 15.77 4.26
CA GLY A 96 -5.26 16.93 4.78
C GLY A 96 -6.71 16.55 5.06
N SER A 97 -7.09 16.42 6.33
CA SER A 97 -8.46 16.13 6.77
C SER A 97 -9.14 17.38 7.36
N THR A 98 -10.42 17.58 7.04
CA THR A 98 -11.26 18.61 7.66
C THR A 98 -12.65 18.08 7.98
N LEU A 99 -13.27 18.56 9.05
CA LEU A 99 -14.69 18.39 9.37
C LEU A 99 -15.35 19.77 9.39
N ARG A 100 -16.43 19.94 8.61
CA ARG A 100 -17.10 21.24 8.42
C ARG A 100 -18.62 21.13 8.54
N ARG A 101 -19.23 22.12 9.19
CA ARG A 101 -20.66 22.45 9.10
C ARG A 101 -20.98 23.05 7.73
N THR A 102 -22.01 22.53 7.07
CA THR A 102 -22.46 23.03 5.76
C THR A 102 -23.61 24.05 5.84
N ASP A 103 -24.19 24.25 7.03
CA ASP A 103 -25.15 25.33 7.30
C ASP A 103 -24.49 26.70 7.55
N LYS A 104 -23.17 26.69 7.83
CA LYS A 104 -22.33 27.87 8.06
C LYS A 104 -21.58 28.27 6.78
N GLN A 105 -21.15 29.53 6.68
CA GLN A 105 -20.48 30.05 5.48
C GLN A 105 -18.96 30.09 5.67
N LYS A 106 -18.21 29.68 4.64
CA LYS A 106 -16.74 29.67 4.65
C LYS A 106 -16.21 29.00 5.92
N ASP A 107 -15.28 29.63 6.62
CA ASP A 107 -14.51 29.08 7.74
C ASP A 107 -15.24 29.19 9.08
N ASP A 108 -16.36 29.93 9.14
CA ASP A 108 -17.32 29.91 10.26
C ASP A 108 -17.92 28.50 10.49
N GLY A 109 -17.80 27.61 9.49
CA GLY A 109 -18.21 26.21 9.56
C GLY A 109 -17.09 25.21 9.89
N LEU A 110 -15.82 25.62 9.99
CA LEU A 110 -14.72 24.67 10.24
C LEU A 110 -14.69 24.23 11.71
N LEU A 111 -14.76 22.92 11.96
CA LEU A 111 -14.76 22.35 13.32
C LEU A 111 -13.45 21.64 13.66
N LEU A 112 -12.92 20.86 12.71
CA LEU A 112 -11.65 20.15 12.84
C LEU A 112 -10.85 20.35 11.55
N ALA A 113 -9.54 20.51 11.68
CA ALA A 113 -8.59 20.45 10.58
C ALA A 113 -7.29 19.79 11.07
N LEU A 114 -6.74 18.90 10.27
CA LEU A 114 -5.45 18.26 10.51
C LEU A 114 -4.74 18.06 9.17
N VAL A 115 -3.42 18.24 9.16
CA VAL A 115 -2.56 17.75 8.08
C VAL A 115 -1.59 16.78 8.71
N ASP A 116 -1.75 15.51 8.39
CA ASP A 116 -0.84 14.44 8.77
C ASP A 116 0.05 14.05 7.58
N THR A 117 1.23 13.51 7.87
CA THR A 117 2.17 13.01 6.87
C THR A 117 2.84 11.74 7.41
N VAL A 118 2.75 10.62 6.67
CA VAL A 118 3.29 9.33 7.11
C VAL A 118 3.97 8.56 5.97
N THR A 119 5.14 8.00 6.24
CA THR A 119 5.89 7.13 5.33
C THR A 119 5.55 5.67 5.62
N VAL A 120 4.95 4.98 4.64
CA VAL A 120 4.50 3.59 4.75
C VAL A 120 5.26 2.67 3.79
N ASN A 121 5.38 1.40 4.18
CA ASN A 121 5.91 0.35 3.32
C ASN A 121 4.90 0.02 2.23
N ARG A 122 5.33 0.10 0.96
CA ARG A 122 4.42 -0.06 -0.19
C ARG A 122 3.83 -1.45 -0.35
N GLN A 123 4.41 -2.49 0.28
CA GLN A 123 3.88 -3.86 0.24
C GLN A 123 2.95 -4.14 1.44
N THR A 124 3.37 -3.76 2.65
CA THR A 124 2.66 -4.13 3.89
C THR A 124 1.70 -3.07 4.39
N ALA A 125 1.70 -1.86 3.82
CA ALA A 125 0.96 -0.66 4.26
C ALA A 125 1.27 -0.16 5.69
N GLU A 126 2.02 -0.92 6.49
CA GLU A 126 2.58 -0.52 7.78
C GLU A 126 3.45 0.75 7.68
N ALA A 127 3.37 1.63 8.68
CA ALA A 127 4.24 2.78 8.86
C ALA A 127 5.72 2.39 9.04
N VAL A 128 6.64 3.27 8.63
CA VAL A 128 8.10 3.04 8.62
C VAL A 128 8.80 4.16 9.38
N SER A 129 8.93 3.94 10.69
CA SER A 129 9.59 4.83 11.66
C SER A 129 10.97 4.29 12.07
N SER A 130 11.90 5.15 12.47
CA SER A 130 13.23 4.76 12.98
C SER A 130 13.82 5.81 13.95
N GLU A 131 14.85 5.42 14.70
CA GLU A 131 15.60 6.28 15.63
C GLU A 131 16.11 7.61 15.02
N SER A 132 16.32 7.65 13.69
CA SER A 132 16.86 8.81 12.97
C SER A 132 15.88 9.45 11.97
N ASN A 133 14.69 8.88 11.81
CA ASN A 133 13.59 9.46 11.05
C ASN A 133 12.26 9.00 11.68
N PRO A 134 11.45 9.89 12.27
CA PRO A 134 10.20 9.50 12.94
C PRO A 134 9.19 8.83 12.00
N GLY A 135 9.36 8.88 10.67
CA GLY A 135 8.50 8.19 9.70
C GLY A 135 7.20 8.92 9.43
N GLY A 136 6.58 9.52 10.46
CA GLY A 136 5.45 10.43 10.35
C GLY A 136 5.61 11.74 11.13
N ALA A 137 4.74 12.70 10.82
CA ALA A 137 4.68 14.02 11.43
C ALA A 137 3.34 14.71 11.13
N VAL A 138 2.79 15.43 12.11
CA VAL A 138 1.59 16.28 11.93
C VAL A 138 1.99 17.74 11.79
N GLN A 139 1.28 18.50 10.96
CA GLN A 139 1.49 19.93 10.82
C GLN A 139 1.05 20.66 12.10
N LYS A 140 1.90 21.55 12.62
CA LYS A 140 1.56 22.36 13.79
C LYS A 140 0.38 23.29 13.47
N PRO A 141 -0.62 23.40 14.36
CA PRO A 141 -1.69 24.40 14.26
C PRO A 141 -1.15 25.82 14.17
N ARG A 142 -1.90 26.69 13.49
CA ARG A 142 -1.54 28.08 13.20
C ARG A 142 -2.78 28.97 13.22
N ALA A 143 -2.59 30.26 13.45
CA ALA A 143 -3.65 31.26 13.28
C ALA A 143 -3.99 31.46 11.79
N ILE A 144 -5.16 32.02 11.49
CA ILE A 144 -5.59 32.31 10.11
C ILE A 144 -4.76 33.47 9.52
N GLU A 145 -4.27 34.36 10.39
CA GLU A 145 -3.46 35.53 10.08
C GLU A 145 -1.95 35.23 10.01
N ASP A 146 -1.52 34.03 10.37
CA ASP A 146 -0.13 33.59 10.24
C ASP A 146 0.22 33.43 8.76
N ASP A 147 1.29 34.09 8.29
CA ASP A 147 1.78 34.04 6.91
C ASP A 147 3.05 33.18 6.72
N GLN A 148 3.61 32.62 7.80
CA GLN A 148 4.86 31.87 7.77
C GLN A 148 4.69 30.49 7.10
N PRO A 149 5.76 29.87 6.55
CA PRO A 149 5.68 28.49 6.08
C PRO A 149 5.21 27.55 7.21
N PRO A 150 4.31 26.59 6.94
CA PRO A 150 3.89 25.62 7.96
C PRO A 150 5.09 24.80 8.45
N THR A 151 5.05 24.41 9.72
CA THR A 151 6.06 23.57 10.37
C THR A 151 5.41 22.32 10.93
N ASN A 152 6.17 21.23 11.05
CA ASN A 152 5.64 19.92 11.45
C ASN A 152 6.23 19.48 12.79
N ILE A 153 5.39 18.81 13.59
CA ILE A 153 5.73 18.13 14.83
C ILE A 153 5.94 16.65 14.49
N ALA A 154 7.09 16.09 14.89
CA ALA A 154 7.40 14.69 14.66
C ALA A 154 6.40 13.78 15.43
N LEU A 155 5.73 12.89 14.70
CA LEU A 155 4.75 11.95 15.26
C LEU A 155 5.01 10.56 14.64
N PRO A 156 5.79 9.70 15.33
CA PRO A 156 5.97 8.33 14.91
C PRO A 156 4.63 7.61 14.81
N HIS A 157 4.42 6.96 13.67
CA HIS A 157 3.23 6.15 13.41
C HIS A 157 3.56 4.67 13.61
N ASP A 158 2.62 3.96 14.23
CA ASP A 158 2.64 2.51 14.41
C ASP A 158 1.45 1.88 13.68
N GLY A 159 1.68 0.77 12.99
CA GLY A 159 0.63 0.03 12.27
C GLY A 159 0.27 0.63 10.90
N LEU A 160 -0.94 0.29 10.43
CA LEU A 160 -1.55 0.85 9.23
C LEU A 160 -2.06 2.28 9.45
N THR A 161 -2.32 3.03 8.38
CA THR A 161 -2.89 4.39 8.46
C THR A 161 -4.10 4.55 7.53
N TYR A 162 -3.87 4.98 6.29
CA TYR A 162 -4.92 5.35 5.33
C TYR A 162 -5.32 4.23 4.38
N ARG A 163 -4.73 3.03 4.54
CA ARG A 163 -4.91 1.89 3.64
C ARG A 163 -4.51 0.56 4.29
N PHE A 164 -5.10 -0.53 3.83
CA PHE A 164 -4.69 -1.89 4.16
C PHE A 164 -3.68 -2.45 3.12
N PRO A 165 -2.91 -3.49 3.44
CA PRO A 165 -2.04 -4.15 2.46
C PRO A 165 -2.84 -4.81 1.33
N PHE A 166 -2.18 -4.96 0.17
CA PHE A 166 -2.63 -5.90 -0.86
C PHE A 166 -2.73 -7.32 -0.26
N ASP A 167 -3.65 -8.11 -0.80
CA ASP A 167 -3.97 -9.45 -0.28
C ASP A 167 -4.35 -9.42 1.22
N THR A 168 -5.21 -8.45 1.62
CA THR A 168 -5.65 -8.24 3.00
C THR A 168 -6.19 -9.53 3.62
N GLU A 169 -5.79 -9.82 4.86
CA GLU A 169 -6.14 -11.04 5.59
C GLU A 169 -7.32 -10.83 6.54
N LYS A 170 -7.98 -11.93 6.94
CA LYS A 170 -9.05 -11.93 7.95
C LYS A 170 -8.48 -11.98 9.36
N ARG A 171 -7.77 -10.92 9.76
CA ARG A 171 -7.10 -10.79 11.07
C ARG A 171 -7.21 -9.37 11.60
N THR A 172 -6.94 -9.18 12.89
CA THR A 172 -6.78 -7.84 13.47
C THR A 172 -5.56 -7.13 12.87
N TYR A 173 -5.68 -5.82 12.67
CA TYR A 173 -4.59 -4.93 12.28
C TYR A 173 -4.52 -3.75 13.25
N PRO A 174 -3.33 -3.34 13.73
CA PRO A 174 -3.18 -2.05 14.38
C PRO A 174 -3.37 -0.95 13.31
N VAL A 175 -4.25 0.01 13.59
CA VAL A 175 -4.47 1.18 12.74
C VAL A 175 -4.21 2.44 13.58
N PHE A 176 -3.36 3.34 13.09
CA PHE A 176 -3.04 4.59 13.75
C PHE A 176 -4.21 5.58 13.70
N ASP A 177 -4.45 6.26 14.82
CA ASP A 177 -5.31 7.44 14.88
C ASP A 177 -4.44 8.66 15.19
N PRO A 178 -4.39 9.68 14.31
CA PRO A 178 -3.53 10.85 14.49
C PRO A 178 -4.11 11.92 15.43
N ILE A 179 -5.35 11.76 15.90
CA ILE A 179 -5.99 12.61 16.93
C ILE A 179 -5.67 12.07 18.33
N ALA A 180 -5.78 10.75 18.52
CA ALA A 180 -5.34 10.04 19.72
C ALA A 180 -3.81 9.81 19.75
N GLN A 181 -3.12 10.10 18.64
CA GLN A 181 -1.67 9.98 18.45
C GLN A 181 -1.13 8.56 18.76
N LYS A 182 -1.92 7.52 18.42
CA LYS A 182 -1.64 6.13 18.80
C LYS A 182 -2.37 5.12 17.91
N ALA A 183 -1.81 3.91 17.76
CA ALA A 183 -2.48 2.76 17.16
C ALA A 183 -3.56 2.11 18.05
N PHE A 184 -4.68 1.72 17.43
CA PHE A 184 -5.78 0.95 18.01
C PHE A 184 -6.21 -0.17 17.05
N ASP A 185 -6.63 -1.31 17.60
CA ASP A 185 -6.97 -2.51 16.82
C ASP A 185 -8.23 -2.32 15.96
N ALA A 186 -8.07 -2.47 14.64
CA ALA A 186 -9.15 -2.72 13.69
C ALA A 186 -9.37 -4.24 13.57
N ASN A 187 -10.50 -4.72 14.06
CA ASN A 187 -10.85 -6.14 14.14
C ASN A 187 -11.75 -6.54 12.96
N TYR A 188 -11.55 -7.74 12.40
CA TYR A 188 -12.35 -8.25 11.28
C TYR A 188 -13.74 -8.73 11.74
N ASP A 189 -14.80 -8.17 11.16
CA ASP A 189 -16.21 -8.39 11.55
C ASP A 189 -17.05 -9.17 10.53
N GLY A 190 -16.50 -9.49 9.35
CA GLY A 190 -17.21 -10.23 8.31
C GLY A 190 -16.92 -9.77 6.88
N GLU A 191 -17.76 -10.23 5.95
CA GLU A 191 -17.76 -9.80 4.55
C GLU A 191 -19.06 -9.05 4.24
N GLU A 192 -19.00 -8.07 3.34
CA GLU A 192 -20.15 -7.30 2.86
C GLU A 192 -19.94 -6.93 1.38
N ASP A 193 -21.03 -6.85 0.60
CA ASP A 193 -20.92 -6.38 -0.79
C ASP A 193 -21.09 -4.86 -0.85
N VAL A 194 -20.11 -4.18 -1.44
CA VAL A 194 -20.12 -2.73 -1.69
C VAL A 194 -20.08 -2.51 -3.19
N ASN A 195 -21.22 -2.11 -3.76
CA ASN A 195 -21.43 -1.82 -5.19
C ASN A 195 -20.92 -2.94 -6.15
N GLY A 196 -21.15 -4.21 -5.79
CA GLY A 196 -20.69 -5.38 -6.56
C GLY A 196 -19.22 -5.72 -6.32
N LEU A 197 -18.73 -5.49 -5.11
CA LEU A 197 -17.38 -5.82 -4.66
C LEU A 197 -17.48 -6.48 -3.27
N THR A 198 -17.09 -7.75 -3.16
CA THR A 198 -17.00 -8.42 -1.86
C THR A 198 -15.84 -7.83 -1.07
N THR A 199 -16.17 -7.12 0.00
CA THR A 199 -15.23 -6.46 0.91
C THR A 199 -15.09 -7.23 2.22
N TYR A 200 -13.98 -7.03 2.92
CA TYR A 200 -13.83 -7.38 4.33
C TYR A 200 -14.17 -6.15 5.18
N ARG A 201 -15.04 -6.33 6.17
CA ARG A 201 -15.41 -5.26 7.11
C ARG A 201 -14.55 -5.35 8.37
N PHE A 202 -14.02 -4.21 8.80
CA PHE A 202 -13.24 -4.08 10.03
C PHE A 202 -13.77 -2.95 10.89
N SER A 203 -13.82 -3.13 12.22
CA SER A 203 -14.16 -2.05 13.17
C SER A 203 -13.03 -1.75 14.14
N GLN A 204 -12.76 -0.46 14.33
CA GLN A 204 -11.81 0.09 15.29
C GLN A 204 -12.59 0.90 16.34
N ASN A 205 -12.33 0.62 17.62
CA ASN A 205 -12.91 1.35 18.75
C ASN A 205 -11.81 2.07 19.54
N ILE A 206 -12.02 3.36 19.81
CA ILE A 206 -11.10 4.25 20.51
C ILE A 206 -11.86 4.82 21.71
N GLY A 207 -11.58 4.30 22.89
CA GLY A 207 -12.26 4.67 24.15
C GLY A 207 -13.70 4.19 24.31
N TYR A 208 -14.29 3.57 23.29
CA TYR A 208 -15.55 2.83 23.36
C TYR A 208 -15.30 1.32 23.54
N ASP A 209 -16.23 0.62 24.20
CA ASP A 209 -16.33 -0.84 24.19
C ASP A 209 -17.04 -1.35 22.90
N ALA A 210 -17.11 -2.68 22.71
CA ALA A 210 -17.70 -3.28 21.52
C ALA A 210 -19.21 -3.01 21.39
N GLU A 211 -19.86 -2.70 22.50
CA GLU A 211 -21.27 -2.31 22.61
C GLU A 211 -21.50 -0.81 22.33
N GLY A 212 -20.44 -0.03 22.02
CA GLY A 212 -20.54 1.40 21.73
C GLY A 212 -20.71 2.28 22.98
N LYS A 213 -20.40 1.77 24.16
CA LYS A 213 -20.40 2.54 25.41
C LYS A 213 -19.00 3.09 25.71
N LEU A 214 -18.95 4.34 26.16
CA LEU A 214 -17.73 5.04 26.54
C LEU A 214 -17.10 4.41 27.80
N VAL A 215 -15.83 4.02 27.74
CA VAL A 215 -15.10 3.29 28.80
C VAL A 215 -13.68 3.78 29.09
N GLU A 216 -12.92 4.19 28.06
CA GLU A 216 -11.54 4.65 28.22
C GLU A 216 -11.21 5.79 27.23
N PRO A 217 -11.92 6.93 27.31
CA PRO A 217 -11.69 8.08 26.43
C PRO A 217 -10.27 8.63 26.59
N VAL A 218 -9.64 8.94 25.46
CA VAL A 218 -8.29 9.48 25.40
C VAL A 218 -8.33 10.95 25.83
N LYS A 219 -7.49 11.39 26.79
CA LYS A 219 -7.28 12.85 26.99
C LYS A 219 -6.63 13.37 25.72
N TYR A 220 -7.25 14.35 25.08
CA TYR A 220 -6.80 14.87 23.80
C TYR A 220 -5.41 15.51 23.93
N SER A 221 -4.49 15.10 23.06
CA SER A 221 -3.11 15.62 23.02
C SER A 221 -3.03 16.87 22.16
N SER A 222 -2.73 18.01 22.80
CA SER A 222 -2.44 19.29 22.15
C SER A 222 -1.31 19.17 21.11
N LEU A 223 -1.37 20.04 20.10
CA LEU A 223 -0.24 20.36 19.20
C LEU A 223 0.26 21.81 19.38
N PHE A 224 -0.32 22.56 20.33
CA PHE A 224 0.17 23.84 20.83
C PHE A 224 1.08 23.63 22.06
N ASP A 225 2.05 24.53 22.27
CA ASP A 225 3.04 24.41 23.35
C ASP A 225 2.48 24.77 24.75
N ASP A 226 1.23 25.24 24.81
CA ASP A 226 0.53 25.75 26.01
C ASP A 226 -0.80 25.03 26.31
N ASP A 227 -1.07 23.91 25.64
CA ASP A 227 -2.28 23.07 25.78
C ASP A 227 -3.62 23.80 25.54
N ALA A 228 -3.63 24.95 24.85
CA ALA A 228 -4.78 25.84 24.74
C ALA A 228 -6.05 25.24 24.09
N ASP A 229 -5.95 24.21 23.25
CA ASP A 229 -7.10 23.48 22.68
C ASP A 229 -7.44 22.19 23.44
N ALA A 230 -6.57 21.76 24.36
CA ALA A 230 -6.70 20.56 25.18
C ALA A 230 -7.23 20.81 26.59
N GLU A 231 -7.02 22.01 27.17
CA GLU A 231 -7.52 22.35 28.52
C GLU A 231 -7.97 23.81 28.61
N VAL A 232 -9.28 24.02 28.80
CA VAL A 232 -9.93 25.34 28.71
C VAL A 232 -10.47 25.76 30.08
N THR A 233 -10.34 27.04 30.44
CA THR A 233 -10.91 27.60 31.69
C THR A 233 -11.86 28.76 31.40
N ALA A 234 -13.16 28.51 31.55
CA ALA A 234 -14.25 29.49 31.42
C ALA A 234 -15.08 29.56 32.71
N THR A 235 -16.07 30.45 32.79
CA THR A 235 -16.97 30.49 33.95
C THR A 235 -18.05 29.40 33.87
N ALA A 236 -18.68 29.03 34.99
CA ALA A 236 -19.79 28.09 35.00
C ALA A 236 -20.95 28.56 34.11
N ALA A 237 -21.22 29.87 34.05
CA ALA A 237 -22.18 30.46 33.12
C ALA A 237 -21.78 30.27 31.65
N MET A 238 -20.50 30.50 31.31
CA MET A 238 -19.98 30.31 29.95
C MET A 238 -20.07 28.86 29.48
N TRP A 239 -19.67 27.91 30.33
CA TRP A 239 -19.87 26.48 30.08
C TRP A 239 -21.34 26.06 30.09
N GLY A 240 -22.19 26.81 30.79
CA GLY A 240 -23.60 26.49 30.97
C GLY A 240 -23.87 25.33 31.94
N VAL A 241 -22.94 25.06 32.86
CA VAL A 241 -23.02 23.96 33.84
C VAL A 241 -23.51 24.46 35.22
N PRO A 242 -24.03 23.59 36.10
CA PRO A 242 -24.39 23.97 37.46
C PRO A 242 -23.17 24.39 38.28
N GLY A 243 -23.24 25.56 38.91
CA GLY A 243 -22.21 26.18 39.75
C GLY A 243 -22.62 27.61 40.12
N GLU A 244 -21.73 28.35 40.80
CA GLU A 244 -21.89 29.81 40.92
C GLU A 244 -21.54 30.46 39.56
N PRO A 245 -22.30 31.44 39.02
CA PRO A 245 -22.13 31.90 37.63
C PRO A 245 -20.70 32.34 37.24
N GLU A 246 -19.98 32.97 38.17
CA GLU A 246 -18.60 33.48 38.02
C GLU A 246 -17.51 32.45 38.42
N GLU A 247 -17.89 31.24 38.86
CA GLU A 247 -16.97 30.17 39.21
C GLU A 247 -16.14 29.77 37.99
N ARG A 248 -14.82 29.96 38.04
CA ARG A 248 -13.92 29.55 36.96
C ARG A 248 -13.72 28.04 37.02
N ILE A 249 -14.24 27.33 36.02
CA ILE A 249 -14.14 25.88 35.87
C ILE A 249 -13.18 25.58 34.73
N THR A 250 -12.14 24.81 35.05
CA THR A 250 -11.23 24.20 34.06
C THR A 250 -11.79 22.85 33.61
N MET A 251 -11.77 22.59 32.30
CA MET A 251 -12.16 21.30 31.72
C MET A 251 -11.12 20.83 30.71
N ALA A 252 -10.80 19.55 30.75
CA ALA A 252 -9.96 18.89 29.75
C ALA A 252 -10.82 18.42 28.56
N ARG A 253 -10.25 18.53 27.36
CA ARG A 253 -10.79 17.91 26.14
C ARG A 253 -10.47 16.42 26.15
N TYR A 254 -11.47 15.61 25.82
CA TYR A 254 -11.36 14.18 25.62
C TYR A 254 -11.77 13.83 24.18
N TYR A 255 -11.29 12.68 23.72
CA TYR A 255 -11.56 12.12 22.42
C TYR A 255 -11.90 10.62 22.53
N ALA A 256 -12.92 10.22 21.78
CA ALA A 256 -13.27 8.83 21.53
C ALA A 256 -13.80 8.70 20.10
N ALA A 257 -13.68 7.53 19.49
CA ALA A 257 -14.20 7.27 18.14
C ALA A 257 -14.55 5.80 17.91
N GLN A 258 -15.49 5.56 17.00
CA GLN A 258 -15.72 4.25 16.39
C GLN A 258 -15.60 4.40 14.88
N ARG A 259 -14.78 3.57 14.23
CA ARG A 259 -14.66 3.53 12.76
C ARG A 259 -15.01 2.16 12.23
N THR A 260 -15.70 2.11 11.11
CA THR A 260 -15.88 0.88 10.33
C THR A 260 -15.35 1.08 8.91
N PHE A 261 -14.44 0.21 8.51
CA PHE A 261 -13.80 0.20 7.20
C PHE A 261 -14.33 -0.99 6.38
N TRP A 262 -14.69 -0.76 5.12
CA TRP A 262 -14.94 -1.81 4.15
C TRP A 262 -13.78 -1.83 3.15
N VAL A 263 -13.03 -2.93 3.16
CA VAL A 263 -11.74 -3.07 2.47
C VAL A 263 -11.88 -4.07 1.34
N ASP A 264 -11.42 -3.70 0.14
CA ASP A 264 -11.25 -4.66 -0.94
C ASP A 264 -10.09 -5.62 -0.62
N PRO A 265 -10.33 -6.94 -0.46
CA PRO A 265 -9.31 -7.85 0.08
C PRO A 265 -8.15 -8.16 -0.88
N VAL A 266 -8.21 -7.72 -2.14
CA VAL A 266 -7.13 -7.93 -3.12
C VAL A 266 -6.20 -6.72 -3.17
N SER A 267 -6.76 -5.51 -3.24
CA SER A 267 -5.98 -4.27 -3.30
C SER A 267 -5.60 -3.72 -1.93
N GLY A 268 -6.43 -3.92 -0.90
CA GLY A 268 -6.35 -3.21 0.38
C GLY A 268 -6.96 -1.81 0.37
N THR A 269 -7.67 -1.44 -0.71
CA THR A 269 -8.38 -0.15 -0.81
C THR A 269 -9.55 -0.10 0.16
N ILE A 270 -9.64 0.96 0.97
CA ILE A 270 -10.84 1.26 1.76
C ILE A 270 -11.88 1.86 0.79
N VAL A 271 -12.93 1.11 0.48
CA VAL A 271 -13.95 1.48 -0.52
C VAL A 271 -15.20 2.11 0.08
N LYS A 272 -15.45 1.89 1.37
CA LYS A 272 -16.42 2.63 2.19
C LYS A 272 -15.82 2.80 3.59
N ARG A 273 -16.10 3.93 4.23
CA ARG A 273 -15.83 4.16 5.66
C ARG A 273 -17.06 4.78 6.32
N GLU A 274 -17.31 4.42 7.58
CA GLU A 274 -18.20 5.12 8.50
C GLU A 274 -17.38 5.54 9.71
N ASP A 275 -17.41 6.83 10.05
CA ASP A 275 -16.71 7.41 11.20
C ASP A 275 -17.75 7.97 12.18
N HIS A 276 -17.70 7.53 13.44
CA HIS A 276 -18.29 8.23 14.58
C HIS A 276 -17.15 8.82 15.42
N GLY A 277 -17.03 10.15 15.46
CA GLY A 277 -16.03 10.84 16.27
C GLY A 277 -16.67 11.69 17.36
N TYR A 278 -16.15 11.60 18.59
CA TYR A 278 -16.64 12.36 19.74
C TYR A 278 -15.53 13.10 20.46
N HIS A 279 -15.63 14.43 20.46
CA HIS A 279 -14.84 15.35 21.25
C HIS A 279 -15.72 16.11 22.24
N TYR A 280 -15.30 16.18 23.50
CA TYR A 280 -16.03 16.90 24.54
C TYR A 280 -15.08 17.43 25.62
N TYR A 281 -15.52 18.47 26.32
CA TYR A 281 -14.90 18.99 27.52
C TYR A 281 -15.58 18.41 28.76
N ALA A 282 -14.78 18.03 29.75
CA ALA A 282 -15.25 17.52 31.05
C ALA A 282 -14.22 17.74 32.17
N ARG A 283 -14.71 17.74 33.43
CA ARG A 283 -13.87 17.61 34.64
C ARG A 283 -13.47 16.18 34.96
N GLU A 284 -14.26 15.20 34.54
CA GLU A 284 -14.01 13.77 34.71
C GLU A 284 -14.17 13.04 33.36
N PRO A 285 -13.24 12.14 32.96
CA PRO A 285 -13.23 11.54 31.63
C PRO A 285 -14.54 10.85 31.23
N LEU A 286 -15.15 10.11 32.15
CA LEU A 286 -16.39 9.35 31.91
C LEU A 286 -17.68 10.13 32.23
N LYS A 287 -17.60 11.46 32.35
CA LYS A 287 -18.77 12.34 32.50
C LYS A 287 -18.66 13.51 31.51
N PRO A 288 -18.97 13.31 30.22
CA PRO A 288 -19.02 14.40 29.25
C PRO A 288 -19.94 15.53 29.71
N GLU A 289 -19.45 16.77 29.75
CA GLU A 289 -20.21 17.93 30.24
C GLU A 289 -20.62 18.86 29.09
N VAL A 290 -19.68 19.18 28.19
CA VAL A 290 -19.92 20.06 27.03
C VAL A 290 -19.32 19.44 25.77
N THR A 291 -20.17 19.06 24.81
CA THR A 291 -19.74 18.53 23.52
C THR A 291 -19.04 19.61 22.69
N PHE A 292 -17.85 19.31 22.17
CA PHE A 292 -17.18 20.13 21.16
C PHE A 292 -17.65 19.72 19.76
N VAL A 293 -17.58 18.42 19.45
CA VAL A 293 -18.29 17.83 18.31
C VAL A 293 -18.56 16.34 18.56
N ASP A 294 -19.77 15.88 18.26
CA ASP A 294 -20.22 14.49 18.26
C ASP A 294 -20.85 14.23 16.89
N PHE A 295 -20.15 13.52 16.00
CA PHE A 295 -20.52 13.42 14.60
C PHE A 295 -20.55 11.98 14.12
N LYS A 296 -21.55 11.61 13.32
CA LYS A 296 -21.48 10.41 12.48
C LYS A 296 -21.53 10.80 11.01
N VAL A 297 -20.53 10.37 10.25
CA VAL A 297 -20.42 10.55 8.80
C VAL A 297 -20.09 9.24 8.09
N ALA A 298 -20.46 9.14 6.82
CA ALA A 298 -20.18 8.00 5.95
C ALA A 298 -19.66 8.48 4.60
N PHE A 299 -18.79 7.71 3.93
CA PHE A 299 -18.39 8.00 2.54
C PHE A 299 -19.62 8.22 1.66
N THR A 300 -19.67 9.35 0.94
CA THR A 300 -20.74 9.63 -0.03
C THR A 300 -20.71 8.60 -1.16
N GLU A 301 -21.83 8.44 -1.88
CA GLU A 301 -21.92 7.49 -3.00
C GLU A 301 -20.84 7.75 -4.08
N GLU A 302 -20.52 9.02 -4.36
CA GLU A 302 -19.44 9.39 -5.30
C GLU A 302 -18.05 8.94 -4.80
N THR A 303 -17.79 9.06 -3.50
CA THR A 303 -16.58 8.49 -2.86
C THR A 303 -16.57 6.97 -2.93
N VAL A 304 -17.71 6.30 -2.72
CA VAL A 304 -17.80 4.83 -2.80
C VAL A 304 -17.60 4.35 -4.24
N GLU A 305 -18.27 4.93 -5.23
CA GLU A 305 -18.11 4.57 -6.64
C GLU A 305 -16.67 4.77 -7.13
N SER A 306 -16.04 5.89 -6.81
CA SER A 306 -14.65 6.20 -7.21
C SER A 306 -13.61 5.31 -6.53
N GLN A 307 -13.80 4.97 -5.25
CA GLN A 307 -12.92 4.02 -4.55
C GLN A 307 -13.14 2.57 -5.01
N VAL A 308 -14.38 2.15 -5.29
CA VAL A 308 -14.67 0.83 -5.88
C VAL A 308 -14.10 0.72 -7.30
N ALA A 309 -14.13 1.79 -8.09
CA ALA A 309 -13.47 1.85 -9.40
C ALA A 309 -11.94 1.70 -9.26
N SER A 310 -11.32 2.47 -8.35
CA SER A 310 -9.88 2.39 -8.07
C SER A 310 -9.43 1.00 -7.61
N ALA A 311 -10.22 0.36 -6.73
CA ALA A 311 -9.98 -1.01 -6.29
C ALA A 311 -10.11 -2.03 -7.46
N ARG A 312 -11.04 -1.82 -8.40
CA ARG A 312 -11.19 -2.65 -9.60
C ARG A 312 -10.01 -2.51 -10.56
N ASP A 313 -9.54 -1.30 -10.82
CA ASP A 313 -8.38 -1.06 -11.68
C ASP A 313 -7.10 -1.70 -11.12
N GLU A 314 -6.89 -1.64 -9.80
CA GLU A 314 -5.77 -2.34 -9.15
C GLU A 314 -5.95 -3.87 -9.17
N ARG A 315 -7.16 -4.38 -8.94
CA ARG A 315 -7.48 -5.82 -9.07
C ARG A 315 -7.21 -6.35 -10.48
N ASP A 316 -7.63 -5.63 -11.51
CA ASP A 316 -7.42 -6.04 -12.90
C ASP A 316 -5.95 -5.92 -13.30
N ARG A 317 -5.20 -4.94 -12.76
CA ARG A 317 -3.74 -4.89 -12.88
C ARG A 317 -3.06 -6.09 -12.23
N VAL A 318 -3.42 -6.45 -10.99
CA VAL A 318 -2.89 -7.63 -10.28
C VAL A 318 -3.25 -8.91 -11.05
N GLY A 319 -4.50 -9.04 -11.48
CA GLY A 319 -5.00 -10.18 -12.26
C GLY A 319 -4.36 -10.34 -13.63
N LEU A 320 -4.11 -9.24 -14.34
CA LEU A 320 -3.47 -9.24 -15.67
C LEU A 320 -2.05 -9.82 -15.59
N TRP A 321 -1.22 -9.26 -14.71
CA TRP A 321 0.20 -9.61 -14.60
C TRP A 321 0.44 -10.89 -13.80
N GLY A 322 -0.33 -11.12 -12.73
CA GLY A 322 -0.20 -12.30 -11.86
C GLY A 322 -0.90 -13.57 -12.38
N ARG A 323 -1.89 -13.46 -13.28
CA ARG A 323 -2.69 -14.61 -13.74
C ARG A 323 -2.88 -14.69 -15.25
N ILE A 324 -3.38 -13.63 -15.90
CA ILE A 324 -3.79 -13.69 -17.32
C ILE A 324 -2.57 -13.86 -18.24
N LEU A 325 -1.51 -13.05 -18.06
CA LEU A 325 -0.29 -13.16 -18.86
C LEU A 325 0.46 -14.49 -18.63
N PRO A 326 0.70 -14.98 -17.38
CA PRO A 326 1.25 -16.32 -17.13
C PRO A 326 0.50 -17.45 -17.83
N ILE A 327 -0.85 -17.48 -17.76
CA ILE A 327 -1.66 -18.52 -18.40
C ILE A 327 -1.56 -18.43 -19.92
N SER A 328 -1.68 -17.21 -20.47
CA SER A 328 -1.63 -16.97 -21.92
C SER A 328 -0.27 -17.35 -22.51
N PHE A 329 0.82 -16.95 -21.86
CA PHE A 329 2.18 -17.29 -22.28
C PHE A 329 2.47 -18.78 -22.10
N THR A 330 1.95 -19.44 -21.06
CA THR A 330 2.05 -20.89 -20.90
C THR A 330 1.33 -21.63 -22.04
N ALA A 331 0.09 -21.26 -22.35
CA ALA A 331 -0.68 -21.88 -23.42
C ALA A 331 -0.02 -21.69 -24.80
N LEU A 332 0.34 -20.45 -25.15
CA LEU A 332 1.04 -20.14 -26.41
C LEU A 332 2.43 -20.79 -26.48
N GLY A 333 3.13 -20.87 -25.34
CA GLY A 333 4.43 -21.52 -25.23
C GLY A 333 4.36 -23.03 -25.50
N LEU A 334 3.42 -23.74 -24.87
CA LEU A 334 3.18 -25.16 -25.12
C LEU A 334 2.71 -25.44 -26.56
N VAL A 335 1.78 -24.64 -27.09
CA VAL A 335 1.32 -24.77 -28.49
C VAL A 335 2.48 -24.55 -29.47
N SER A 336 3.36 -23.59 -29.19
CA SER A 336 4.55 -23.33 -30.00
C SER A 336 5.56 -24.48 -29.91
N LEU A 337 5.87 -25.01 -28.72
CA LEU A 337 6.74 -26.18 -28.59
C LEU A 337 6.20 -27.40 -29.35
N VAL A 338 4.92 -27.74 -29.18
CA VAL A 338 4.29 -28.88 -29.86
C VAL A 338 4.23 -28.66 -31.37
N GLY A 339 3.81 -27.49 -31.83
CA GLY A 339 3.75 -27.14 -33.25
C GLY A 339 5.13 -27.17 -33.92
N GLY A 340 6.15 -26.59 -33.27
CA GLY A 340 7.52 -26.60 -33.75
C GLY A 340 8.14 -28.01 -33.79
N ALA A 341 7.90 -28.83 -32.77
CA ALA A 341 8.34 -30.23 -32.74
C ALA A 341 7.66 -31.07 -33.85
N LEU A 342 6.35 -30.88 -34.08
CA LEU A 342 5.63 -31.53 -35.18
C LEU A 342 6.19 -31.11 -36.54
N LEU A 343 6.34 -29.81 -36.79
CA LEU A 343 6.92 -29.28 -38.04
C LEU A 343 8.34 -29.81 -38.29
N GLY A 344 9.17 -29.87 -37.24
CA GLY A 344 10.49 -30.50 -37.29
C GLY A 344 10.44 -31.97 -37.67
N SER A 345 9.51 -32.74 -37.09
CA SER A 345 9.33 -34.17 -37.38
C SER A 345 8.90 -34.44 -38.82
N PHE A 346 8.04 -33.59 -39.41
CA PHE A 346 7.67 -33.67 -40.82
C PHE A 346 8.85 -33.29 -41.73
N ALA A 347 9.65 -32.28 -41.37
CA ALA A 347 10.85 -31.88 -42.10
C ALA A 347 12.00 -32.91 -42.04
N LEU A 348 11.96 -33.85 -41.09
CA LEU A 348 12.86 -35.01 -41.05
C LEU A 348 12.34 -36.14 -41.97
N ARG A 349 11.04 -36.48 -41.87
CA ARG A 349 10.40 -37.52 -42.72
C ARG A 349 10.40 -37.19 -44.22
N ALA A 350 10.39 -35.91 -44.57
CA ALA A 350 10.48 -35.46 -45.96
C ALA A 350 11.88 -35.64 -46.59
N GLU A 351 12.95 -35.77 -45.79
CA GLU A 351 14.29 -36.12 -46.30
C GLU A 351 14.49 -37.64 -46.33
N SER A 352 13.99 -38.39 -45.36
CA SER A 352 14.05 -39.87 -45.36
C SER A 352 13.20 -40.56 -46.45
N THR A 353 12.53 -39.78 -47.30
CA THR A 353 11.80 -40.23 -48.50
C THR A 353 12.40 -39.69 -49.81
N LEU A 354 13.49 -38.93 -49.72
CA LEU A 354 14.32 -38.47 -50.85
C LEU A 354 15.73 -39.09 -50.85
N ILE A 355 16.08 -39.87 -49.83
CA ILE A 355 17.27 -40.73 -49.82
C ILE A 355 16.87 -42.07 -50.45
N ASP A 356 17.18 -42.22 -51.74
CA ASP A 356 17.04 -43.49 -52.47
C ASP A 356 18.15 -44.46 -52.01
N PRO A 357 17.84 -45.70 -51.59
CA PRO A 357 18.86 -46.71 -51.26
C PRO A 357 19.68 -47.22 -52.45
N GLY A 358 19.31 -46.88 -53.69
CA GLY A 358 19.83 -47.52 -54.91
C GLY A 358 21.23 -47.11 -55.41
N LEU A 359 22.13 -46.58 -54.58
CA LEU A 359 23.44 -46.03 -55.00
C LEU A 359 24.66 -46.57 -54.22
N ASP A 360 24.58 -47.78 -53.64
CA ASP A 360 25.68 -48.42 -52.88
C ASP A 360 26.51 -49.45 -53.70
N GLU A 361 26.28 -49.59 -55.02
CA GLU A 361 27.07 -50.46 -55.92
C GLU A 361 27.61 -49.72 -57.17
N ALA A 362 28.67 -48.91 -57.02
CA ALA A 362 29.62 -48.58 -58.11
C ALA A 362 30.86 -47.78 -57.63
N ASP A 363 31.88 -48.46 -57.07
CA ASP A 363 33.24 -48.47 -57.66
C ASP A 363 34.23 -49.24 -56.77
N HIS A 364 34.66 -50.40 -57.25
CA HIS A 364 35.83 -51.11 -56.74
C HIS A 364 36.99 -51.00 -57.74
N SER A 365 38.22 -50.99 -57.20
CA SER A 365 39.50 -50.96 -57.92
C SER A 365 39.86 -49.67 -58.65
N PHE A 366 40.87 -48.94 -58.14
CA PHE A 366 42.13 -48.78 -58.88
C PHE A 366 43.31 -48.45 -57.93
N PHE A 367 44.46 -49.10 -58.18
CA PHE A 367 45.80 -48.89 -57.58
C PHE A 367 46.02 -49.25 -56.09
N ASP A 368 46.43 -50.52 -55.87
CA ASP A 368 47.40 -50.92 -54.83
C ASP A 368 48.83 -50.81 -55.39
N THR A 369 49.82 -50.41 -54.56
CA THR A 369 51.23 -50.88 -54.68
C THR A 369 52.12 -50.48 -53.48
N GLN A 370 52.41 -51.44 -52.58
CA GLN A 370 53.65 -51.60 -51.78
C GLN A 370 54.03 -50.49 -50.74
N GLY A 371 54.73 -50.76 -49.62
CA GLY A 371 55.13 -52.01 -48.96
C GLY A 371 56.15 -51.84 -47.80
N MET A 372 55.99 -52.61 -46.72
CA MET A 372 56.94 -52.90 -45.59
C MET A 372 57.30 -51.85 -44.48
N LYS A 373 56.79 -52.13 -43.27
CA LYS A 373 57.48 -52.28 -41.94
C LYS A 373 58.42 -51.19 -41.32
N VAL A 374 57.91 -50.63 -40.20
CA VAL A 374 58.50 -50.30 -38.86
C VAL A 374 59.82 -50.97 -38.39
N PRO A 375 60.49 -50.53 -37.26
CA PRO A 375 60.37 -49.30 -36.43
C PRO A 375 61.73 -48.60 -36.08
N GLY A 376 61.73 -47.52 -35.26
CA GLY A 376 62.93 -46.91 -34.66
C GLY A 376 62.65 -46.00 -33.44
N ALA A 377 63.57 -45.89 -32.48
CA ALA A 377 63.33 -45.42 -31.10
C ALA A 377 63.86 -44.01 -30.73
N GLU A 378 63.33 -43.47 -29.62
CA GLU A 378 63.90 -42.50 -28.63
C GLU A 378 64.80 -41.32 -29.04
N ALA A 379 64.46 -40.10 -28.54
CA ALA A 379 65.46 -39.18 -27.95
C ALA A 379 64.87 -38.05 -27.06
N LYS A 380 65.25 -38.07 -25.76
CA LYS A 380 65.64 -36.95 -24.86
C LYS A 380 64.80 -35.65 -24.75
N THR A 381 64.35 -35.38 -23.52
CA THR A 381 64.06 -34.04 -22.97
C THR A 381 65.32 -33.30 -22.48
N GLU A 382 65.36 -31.97 -22.58
CA GLU A 382 66.41 -31.11 -21.97
C GLU A 382 65.82 -29.95 -21.11
N LYS A 383 66.65 -29.14 -20.45
CA LYS A 383 66.35 -28.51 -19.14
C LYS A 383 66.23 -26.97 -19.07
N LEU A 384 65.56 -26.56 -18.00
CA LEU A 384 65.38 -25.22 -17.38
C LEU A 384 66.67 -24.37 -17.21
N PRO A 385 66.51 -23.04 -17.02
CA PRO A 385 66.62 -22.43 -15.66
C PRO A 385 65.37 -21.56 -15.29
N ALA A 386 64.95 -21.27 -14.04
CA ALA A 386 65.58 -21.07 -12.71
C ALA A 386 66.20 -19.65 -12.51
N GLN A 387 66.13 -18.91 -11.37
CA GLN A 387 65.47 -19.00 -10.03
C GLN A 387 65.62 -17.61 -9.28
N LYS A 388 65.15 -17.22 -8.07
CA LYS A 388 64.41 -17.86 -6.94
C LYS A 388 63.39 -16.92 -6.16
N PRO A 389 63.60 -16.23 -4.99
CA PRO A 389 62.49 -15.84 -4.06
C PRO A 389 62.46 -14.39 -3.47
N THR A 390 61.41 -14.04 -2.69
CA THR A 390 61.36 -13.60 -1.25
C THR A 390 59.98 -12.97 -0.93
N ASP A 391 59.43 -12.89 0.30
CA ASP A 391 59.52 -13.72 1.53
C ASP A 391 58.29 -13.49 2.45
N LEU A 392 57.85 -14.55 3.16
CA LEU A 392 57.11 -14.65 4.44
C LEU A 392 55.74 -13.92 4.73
N PRO A 393 54.80 -14.57 5.47
CA PRO A 393 53.54 -13.99 6.00
C PRO A 393 53.62 -13.60 7.50
N PRO A 394 52.52 -13.11 8.14
CA PRO A 394 51.87 -13.94 9.17
C PRO A 394 50.32 -13.81 9.35
N ASP A 395 49.70 -14.87 9.89
CA ASP A 395 48.73 -14.97 11.02
C ASP A 395 48.08 -13.68 11.61
N ARG A 396 46.83 -13.65 12.15
CA ARG A 396 45.80 -14.67 12.51
C ARG A 396 44.38 -14.01 12.75
N PRO A 397 43.32 -14.71 13.26
CA PRO A 397 41.92 -14.26 13.09
C PRO A 397 41.31 -13.50 14.28
N VAL A 398 40.10 -12.97 14.04
CA VAL A 398 38.92 -13.14 14.91
C VAL A 398 37.76 -13.61 14.01
#